data_AF-A0ABD1R457-F1
#
_entry.id   AF-A0ABD1R457-F1
#
_cell.length_a   1.000
_cell.length_b   1.000
_cell.length_c   1.000
_cell.angle_alpha   90.00
_cell.angle_beta   90.00
_cell.angle_gamma   90.00
#
_symmetry.space_group_name_H-M   'P 1'
#
loop_
_entity.id
_entity.type
_entity.pdbx_description
1 polymer ?
#
loop_
_entity_poly.entity_id
_entity_poly.type
_entity_poly.pdbx_seq_one_letter_code
_entity_poly.pdbx_strand_id
1 'polypeptide(L)'
;MKRCALCKGMSRIYCESDMANLCWDCDAKVHSANFLVARHSRSLLCNVCRFPVPWSASGARLSPTFSMCEKCYKMSCTTEEAADQNDVKNYDEIEEEVAENVVVPSSLTPPPPAPAASSSSSEELTRGDRRVVIKRMRKKF
;
A
#
# COMPACT_ATOMS: atom_id res chain seq x y z
N MET A 1 -21.53 16.74 6.27
CA MET A 1 -21.30 15.59 5.37
C MET A 1 -20.90 16.09 3.99
N LYS A 2 -19.95 15.46 3.30
CA LYS A 2 -19.65 15.79 1.90
C LYS A 2 -20.73 15.23 0.96
N ARG A 3 -21.09 16.00 -0.07
CA ARG A 3 -22.08 15.66 -1.11
C ARG A 3 -21.41 15.71 -2.49
N CYS A 4 -21.97 14.98 -3.46
CA CYS A 4 -21.52 15.02 -4.85
C CYS A 4 -21.72 16.43 -5.44
N ALA A 5 -20.68 16.98 -6.07
CA ALA A 5 -20.71 18.31 -6.67
C ALA A 5 -21.82 18.45 -7.72
N LEU A 6 -22.04 17.40 -8.52
CA LEU A 6 -23.04 17.37 -9.60
C LEU A 6 -24.45 17.04 -9.06
N CYS A 7 -24.70 15.78 -8.72
CA CYS A 7 -26.05 15.28 -8.35
C CYS A 7 -26.48 15.53 -6.89
N LYS A 8 -25.62 16.15 -6.06
CA LYS A 8 -25.84 16.41 -4.62
C LYS A 8 -26.06 15.16 -3.72
N GLY A 9 -26.06 13.95 -4.28
CA GLY A 9 -26.08 12.67 -3.55
C GLY A 9 -24.82 12.40 -2.72
N MET A 10 -24.68 11.19 -2.18
CA MET A 10 -23.51 10.85 -1.33
C MET A 10 -22.22 10.74 -2.16
N SER A 11 -21.20 11.54 -1.81
CA SER A 11 -19.88 11.43 -2.43
C SER A 11 -19.10 10.22 -1.90
N ARG A 12 -18.31 9.60 -2.79
CA ARG A 12 -17.50 8.40 -2.59
C ARG A 12 -16.03 8.61 -2.99
N ILE A 13 -15.78 9.53 -3.91
CA ILE A 13 -14.46 9.90 -4.43
C ILE A 13 -14.25 11.40 -4.23
N TYR A 14 -12.99 11.80 -4.00
CA TYR A 14 -12.50 13.15 -4.14
C TYR A 14 -11.52 13.21 -5.30
N CYS A 15 -11.73 14.12 -6.25
CA CYS A 15 -10.75 14.42 -7.29
C CYS A 15 -9.89 15.61 -6.86
N GLU A 16 -8.57 15.44 -6.88
CA GLU A 16 -7.62 16.46 -6.45
C GLU A 16 -7.50 17.58 -7.49
N SER A 17 -7.43 17.23 -8.78
CA SER A 17 -7.31 18.20 -9.89
C SER A 17 -8.53 19.14 -9.99
N ASP A 18 -9.74 18.61 -9.84
CA ASP A 18 -10.99 19.39 -9.91
C ASP A 18 -11.46 19.93 -8.54
N MET A 19 -10.71 19.62 -7.47
CA MET A 19 -11.08 19.84 -6.05
C MET A 19 -12.51 19.38 -5.67
N ALA A 20 -13.05 18.41 -6.42
CA ALA A 20 -14.44 18.04 -6.42
C ALA A 20 -14.70 16.73 -5.67
N ASN A 21 -15.87 16.63 -5.02
CA ASN A 21 -16.32 15.38 -4.39
C ASN A 21 -17.41 14.77 -5.28
N LEU A 22 -17.31 13.50 -5.66
CA LEU A 22 -18.18 12.84 -6.65
C LEU A 22 -18.76 11.52 -6.09
N CYS A 23 -19.96 11.13 -6.54
CA CYS A 23 -20.44 9.74 -6.41
C CYS A 23 -19.89 8.87 -7.56
N TRP A 24 -20.02 7.55 -7.48
CA TRP A 24 -19.50 6.61 -8.50
C TRP A 24 -19.99 6.92 -9.92
N ASP A 25 -21.27 7.25 -10.09
CA ASP A 25 -21.87 7.52 -11.40
C ASP A 25 -21.38 8.84 -11.99
N CYS A 26 -21.11 9.84 -11.13
CA CYS A 26 -20.57 11.13 -11.54
C CYS A 26 -19.06 11.05 -11.79
N ASP A 27 -18.31 10.30 -10.99
CA ASP A 27 -16.90 9.99 -11.24
C ASP A 27 -16.73 9.32 -12.61
N ALA A 28 -17.47 8.25 -12.87
CA ALA A 28 -17.42 7.53 -14.14
C ALA A 28 -17.75 8.47 -15.32
N LYS A 29 -18.78 9.31 -15.21
CA LYS A 29 -19.17 10.26 -16.26
C LYS A 29 -18.13 11.36 -16.51
N VAL A 30 -17.49 11.88 -15.46
CA VAL A 30 -16.43 12.89 -15.60
C VAL A 30 -15.17 12.26 -16.16
N HIS A 31 -14.63 11.23 -15.52
CA HIS A 31 -13.29 10.72 -15.83
C HIS A 31 -13.25 9.76 -17.03
N SER A 32 -14.38 9.27 -17.54
CA SER A 32 -14.45 8.58 -18.84
C SER A 32 -14.64 9.51 -20.04
N ALA A 33 -14.87 10.81 -19.84
CA ALA A 33 -15.17 11.73 -20.94
C ALA A 33 -14.00 11.93 -21.92
N ASN A 34 -12.75 11.90 -21.44
CA ASN A 34 -11.55 11.88 -22.27
C ASN A 34 -10.31 11.41 -21.47
N PHE A 35 -9.19 11.19 -22.15
CA PHE A 35 -7.95 10.67 -21.54
C PHE A 35 -7.19 11.68 -20.64
N LEU A 36 -7.50 12.98 -20.71
CA LEU A 36 -6.89 13.99 -19.83
C LEU A 36 -7.52 13.94 -18.45
N VAL A 37 -8.86 14.00 -18.38
CA VAL A 37 -9.61 13.86 -17.12
C VAL A 37 -9.44 12.47 -16.49
N ALA A 38 -9.25 11.43 -17.30
CA ALA A 38 -8.88 10.09 -16.81
C ALA A 38 -7.54 10.07 -16.04
N ARG A 39 -6.63 11.03 -16.29
CA ARG A 39 -5.33 11.13 -15.59
C ARG A 39 -5.39 11.93 -14.28
N HIS A 40 -6.56 12.45 -13.89
CA HIS A 40 -6.67 13.16 -12.62
C HIS A 40 -6.40 12.20 -11.45
N SER A 41 -5.71 12.71 -10.42
CA SER A 41 -5.52 11.97 -9.15
C SER A 41 -6.82 12.02 -8.35
N ARG A 42 -7.28 10.86 -7.89
CA ARG A 42 -8.54 10.71 -7.16
C ARG A 42 -8.37 9.79 -5.99
N SER A 43 -8.83 10.25 -4.83
CA SER A 43 -8.71 9.55 -3.56
C SER A 43 -10.07 9.13 -3.02
N LEU A 44 -10.15 7.92 -2.45
CA LEU A 44 -11.40 7.39 -1.89
C LEU A 44 -11.82 8.17 -0.64
N LEU A 45 -13.13 8.35 -0.44
CA LEU A 45 -13.69 8.94 0.78
C LEU A 45 -14.16 7.85 1.75
N CYS A 46 -13.71 7.93 3.01
CA CYS A 46 -14.14 7.04 4.09
C CYS A 46 -15.68 6.98 4.18
N ASN A 47 -16.22 5.76 4.19
CA ASN A 47 -17.65 5.46 4.21
C ASN A 47 -18.39 6.17 5.36
N VAL A 48 -17.73 6.29 6.52
CA VAL A 48 -18.26 6.96 7.72
C VAL A 48 -18.07 8.48 7.62
N CYS A 49 -16.85 8.98 7.86
CA CYS A 49 -16.60 10.42 8.06
C CYS A 49 -16.45 11.27 6.78
N ARG A 50 -16.35 10.64 5.59
CA ARG A 50 -16.14 11.30 4.28
C ARG A 50 -14.87 12.18 4.19
N PHE A 51 -13.85 11.89 5.00
CA PHE A 51 -12.48 12.35 4.74
C PHE A 51 -11.82 11.44 3.69
N PRO A 52 -10.87 11.96 2.87
CA PRO A 52 -10.03 11.13 2.03
C PRO A 52 -9.25 10.09 2.86
N VAL A 53 -9.07 8.89 2.32
CA VAL A 53 -8.16 7.87 2.87
C VAL A 53 -6.83 7.84 2.09
N PRO A 54 -5.75 7.21 2.60
CA PRO A 54 -4.47 7.06 1.89
C PRO A 54 -4.55 6.01 0.76
N TRP A 55 -5.47 6.21 -0.19
CA TRP A 55 -5.61 5.43 -1.42
C TRP A 55 -5.95 6.41 -2.53
N SER A 56 -5.18 6.39 -3.62
CA SER A 56 -5.42 7.19 -4.81
C SER A 56 -5.30 6.36 -6.09
N ALA A 57 -6.03 6.74 -7.14
CA ALA A 57 -6.00 6.08 -8.44
C ALA A 57 -6.41 7.00 -9.60
N SER A 58 -5.92 6.66 -10.79
CA SER A 58 -6.26 7.29 -12.07
C SER A 58 -6.70 6.23 -13.09
N GLY A 59 -7.41 6.65 -14.14
CA GLY A 59 -8.02 5.80 -15.17
C GLY A 59 -9.43 6.26 -15.53
N ALA A 60 -9.99 5.78 -16.64
CA ALA A 60 -11.32 6.22 -17.08
C ALA A 60 -12.48 5.78 -16.16
N ARG A 61 -12.28 4.70 -15.39
CA ARG A 61 -13.26 4.12 -14.47
C ARG A 61 -12.52 3.54 -13.26
N LEU A 62 -13.11 3.67 -12.07
CA LEU A 62 -12.65 2.99 -10.85
C LEU A 62 -13.74 2.01 -10.41
N SER A 63 -13.36 0.83 -9.90
CA SER A 63 -14.30 -0.15 -9.38
C SER A 63 -14.94 0.34 -8.08
N PRO A 64 -16.27 0.19 -7.89
CA PRO A 64 -16.94 0.57 -6.65
C PRO A 64 -16.39 -0.18 -5.43
N THR A 65 -15.65 0.53 -4.58
CA THR A 65 -14.96 0.01 -3.40
C THR A 65 -15.33 0.83 -2.16
N PHE A 66 -15.44 0.19 -1.00
CA PHE A 66 -15.63 0.86 0.28
C PHE A 66 -14.29 1.00 1.01
N SER A 67 -14.07 2.12 1.67
CA SER A 67 -12.93 2.34 2.55
C SER A 67 -13.37 2.92 3.89
N MET A 68 -12.58 2.67 4.93
CA MET A 68 -12.68 3.31 6.24
C MET A 68 -11.32 3.88 6.59
N CYS A 69 -11.27 5.07 7.19
CA CYS A 69 -10.03 5.56 7.77
C CYS A 69 -9.81 4.89 9.14
N GLU A 70 -8.55 4.77 9.55
CA GLU A 70 -8.14 4.11 10.80
C GLU A 70 -8.95 4.57 12.03
N LYS A 71 -9.20 5.89 12.15
CA LYS A 71 -10.01 6.47 13.24
C LYS A 71 -11.45 5.95 13.26
N CYS A 72 -12.06 5.74 12.10
CA CYS A 72 -13.41 5.17 12.00
C CYS A 72 -13.41 3.64 12.14
N TYR A 73 -12.33 2.96 11.75
CA TYR A 73 -12.17 1.51 11.94
C TYR A 73 -12.01 1.15 13.43
N LYS A 74 -11.17 1.89 14.16
CA LYS A 74 -11.02 1.75 15.62
C LYS A 74 -12.35 2.03 16.34
N MET A 75 -13.05 3.11 15.97
CA MET A 75 -14.36 3.46 16.55
C MET A 75 -15.46 2.40 16.30
N SER A 76 -15.38 1.63 15.21
CA SER A 76 -16.31 0.51 14.96
C SER A 76 -15.93 -0.80 15.67
N CYS A 77 -14.85 -0.83 16.45
CA CYS A 77 -14.42 -1.96 17.26
C CYS A 77 -14.66 -1.72 18.77
N THR A 78 -14.52 -0.47 19.22
CA THR A 78 -14.62 -0.07 20.64
C THR A 78 -16.04 -0.09 21.23
N THR A 79 -17.01 -0.73 20.58
CA THR A 79 -18.40 -0.86 21.08
C THR A 79 -18.60 -2.04 22.02
N GLU A 80 -17.60 -2.92 22.16
CA GLU A 80 -17.72 -4.18 22.93
C GLU A 80 -16.68 -4.29 24.08
N GLU A 81 -15.61 -3.48 24.07
CA GLU A 81 -14.47 -3.56 25.00
C GLU A 81 -14.37 -2.31 25.92
N ALA A 82 -15.45 -1.95 26.60
CA ALA A 82 -15.51 -0.80 27.52
C ALA A 82 -15.87 -1.18 28.97
N ALA A 83 -15.61 -2.43 29.36
CA ALA A 83 -16.16 -3.02 30.59
C ALA A 83 -15.22 -3.92 31.41
N ASP A 84 -13.90 -3.92 31.17
CA ASP A 84 -12.92 -4.54 32.09
C ASP A 84 -11.51 -3.92 31.97
N GLN A 85 -11.21 -2.90 32.79
CA GLN A 85 -9.86 -2.52 33.23
C GLN A 85 -9.99 -1.73 34.55
N ASN A 86 -10.34 -2.40 35.66
CA ASN A 86 -10.52 -1.73 36.96
C ASN A 86 -10.13 -2.59 38.17
N ASP A 87 -9.04 -3.37 38.05
CA ASP A 87 -8.43 -4.05 39.20
C ASP A 87 -6.92 -3.77 39.31
N VAL A 88 -6.51 -3.22 40.45
CA VAL A 88 -5.12 -2.92 40.80
C VAL A 88 -4.86 -3.31 42.27
N LYS A 89 -4.13 -4.41 42.46
CA LYS A 89 -3.20 -4.75 43.56
C LYS A 89 -2.43 -6.00 43.10
N ASN A 90 -1.10 -5.98 43.05
CA ASN A 90 -0.17 -6.02 44.20
C ASN A 90 -0.36 -7.28 45.04
N TYR A 91 0.57 -8.22 44.88
CA TYR A 91 0.88 -9.28 45.82
C TYR A 91 2.39 -9.22 46.07
N ASP A 92 2.76 -9.24 47.34
CA ASP A 92 4.11 -8.95 47.81
C ASP A 92 5.00 -10.20 47.85
N GLU A 93 6.19 -10.03 48.44
CA GLU A 93 7.36 -10.92 48.46
C GLU A 93 7.08 -12.40 48.80
N ILE A 94 7.75 -13.31 48.07
CA ILE A 94 8.15 -14.63 48.56
C ILE A 94 9.59 -14.89 48.06
N GLU A 95 10.55 -15.03 48.97
CA GLU A 95 11.91 -15.50 48.68
C GLU A 95 12.01 -17.04 48.76
N GLU A 96 13.17 -17.61 48.38
CA GLU A 96 13.62 -18.98 48.71
C GLU A 96 12.84 -20.18 48.07
N GLU A 97 13.46 -21.23 47.47
CA GLU A 97 14.86 -21.57 47.18
C GLU A 97 15.05 -22.41 45.87
N VAL A 98 16.33 -22.68 45.54
CA VAL A 98 16.97 -23.64 44.59
C VAL A 98 16.11 -24.51 43.64
N ALA A 99 16.40 -24.38 42.33
CA ALA A 99 16.56 -25.53 41.42
C ALA A 99 17.53 -25.20 40.28
N GLU A 100 18.57 -26.01 40.07
CA GLU A 100 19.59 -25.79 39.04
C GLU A 100 19.08 -26.09 37.62
N ASN A 101 19.45 -25.28 36.63
CA ASN A 101 19.48 -25.68 35.22
C ASN A 101 20.72 -25.10 34.53
N VAL A 102 21.51 -25.98 33.89
CA VAL A 102 22.91 -25.72 33.54
C VAL A 102 23.04 -24.95 32.23
N VAL A 103 23.94 -23.95 32.21
CA VAL A 103 24.29 -23.19 31.01
C VAL A 103 25.10 -24.05 30.04
N VAL A 104 24.69 -24.09 28.76
CA VAL A 104 25.51 -24.61 27.65
C VAL A 104 25.83 -23.46 26.69
N PRO A 105 27.08 -22.96 26.65
CA PRO A 105 27.49 -21.98 25.66
C PRO A 105 27.84 -22.67 24.32
N SER A 106 27.43 -22.08 23.19
CA SER A 106 27.87 -22.50 21.85
C SER A 106 28.05 -21.30 20.93
N SER A 107 29.14 -20.59 21.20
CA SER A 107 30.10 -20.03 20.24
C SER A 107 29.58 -19.50 18.90
N LEU A 108 29.64 -18.17 18.76
CA LEU A 108 29.60 -17.47 17.48
C LEU A 108 30.64 -18.03 16.49
N THR A 109 30.29 -18.13 15.20
CA THR A 109 31.25 -18.38 14.12
C THR A 109 30.96 -17.44 12.94
N PRO A 110 31.93 -16.67 12.42
CA PRO A 110 31.71 -15.70 11.34
C PRO A 110 31.63 -16.36 9.94
N PRO A 111 31.06 -15.68 8.93
CA PRO A 111 30.89 -16.22 7.58
C PRO A 111 32.20 -16.23 6.76
N PRO A 112 32.35 -17.19 5.81
CA PRO A 112 33.47 -17.21 4.86
C PRO A 112 33.32 -16.14 3.75
N PRO A 113 34.42 -15.69 3.13
CA PRO A 113 34.43 -14.62 2.12
C PRO A 113 34.04 -15.11 0.71
N ALA A 114 33.68 -14.16 -0.16
CA ALA A 114 33.43 -14.42 -1.58
C ALA A 114 34.75 -14.57 -2.39
N PRO A 115 34.82 -15.49 -3.37
CA PRO A 115 35.96 -15.60 -4.28
C PRO A 115 35.94 -14.50 -5.34
N ALA A 116 37.12 -14.03 -5.76
CA ALA A 116 37.28 -13.00 -6.79
C ALA A 116 38.19 -13.45 -7.94
N ALA A 117 37.77 -13.08 -9.16
CA ALA A 117 38.56 -12.82 -10.37
C ALA A 117 39.38 -13.94 -11.06
N SER A 118 39.18 -14.02 -12.41
CA SER A 118 40.19 -14.35 -13.46
C SER A 118 40.79 -15.77 -13.53
N SER A 119 41.24 -16.29 -14.70
CA SER A 119 41.13 -15.87 -16.12
C SER A 119 41.65 -16.96 -17.08
N SER A 120 41.28 -16.86 -18.38
CA SER A 120 42.01 -17.42 -19.55
C SER A 120 41.99 -18.96 -19.79
N SER A 121 42.11 -19.48 -21.03
CA SER A 121 42.24 -18.80 -22.34
C SER A 121 41.89 -19.68 -23.57
N SER A 122 41.47 -19.01 -24.65
CA SER A 122 41.89 -19.20 -26.08
C SER A 122 41.46 -20.44 -26.89
N GLU A 123 41.25 -20.39 -28.23
CA GLU A 123 41.11 -19.34 -29.31
C GLU A 123 40.55 -20.08 -30.58
N GLU A 124 40.01 -19.55 -31.69
CA GLU A 124 39.42 -18.28 -32.19
C GLU A 124 38.47 -18.72 -33.37
N LEU A 125 38.26 -17.87 -34.39
CA LEU A 125 37.69 -18.09 -35.74
C LEU A 125 36.15 -18.08 -35.81
N THR A 126 35.47 -17.15 -36.52
CA THR A 126 35.92 -15.92 -37.22
C THR A 126 34.79 -14.88 -37.33
N ARG A 127 35.16 -13.59 -37.47
CA ARG A 127 34.46 -12.49 -38.21
C ARG A 127 32.92 -12.41 -38.21
N GLY A 128 32.37 -11.33 -37.64
CA GLY A 128 31.12 -10.71 -38.15
C GLY A 128 30.28 -9.89 -37.16
N ASP A 129 30.41 -8.56 -37.15
CA ASP A 129 29.49 -7.67 -36.40
C ASP A 129 28.10 -7.62 -37.03
N ARG A 130 27.06 -7.74 -36.19
CA ARG A 130 25.77 -7.02 -36.34
C ARG A 130 24.89 -7.09 -35.08
N ARG A 131 24.79 -5.98 -34.34
CA ARG A 131 23.73 -5.77 -33.34
C ARG A 131 22.33 -5.79 -33.99
N VAL A 132 21.43 -6.67 -33.51
CA VAL A 132 20.01 -6.67 -33.93
C VAL A 132 19.24 -5.56 -33.22
N VAL A 133 19.12 -4.40 -33.87
CA VAL A 133 18.31 -3.27 -33.37
C VAL A 133 16.83 -3.52 -33.66
N ILE A 134 16.04 -3.83 -32.62
CA ILE A 134 14.59 -4.01 -32.72
C ILE A 134 13.91 -2.64 -32.96
N LYS A 135 13.66 -2.31 -34.24
CA LYS A 135 12.99 -1.08 -34.66
C LYS A 135 11.50 -1.11 -34.30
N ARG A 136 11.06 -0.22 -33.40
CA ARG A 136 9.62 0.03 -33.15
C ARG A 136 8.98 0.71 -34.36
N MET A 137 8.10 -0.01 -35.06
CA MET A 137 7.42 0.50 -36.25
C MET A 137 6.25 1.42 -35.88
N ARG A 138 6.31 2.70 -36.28
CA ARG A 138 5.19 3.65 -36.13
C ARG A 138 4.20 3.47 -37.28
N LYS A 139 3.01 2.96 -37.01
CA LYS A 139 1.89 2.95 -37.96
C LYS A 139 1.19 4.31 -37.91
N LYS A 140 1.22 5.05 -39.02
CA LYS A 140 0.39 6.25 -39.21
C LYS A 140 -0.92 5.85 -39.89
N PHE A 141 -1.99 6.52 -39.49
CA PHE A 141 -3.14 6.87 -40.32
C PHE A 141 -3.37 8.37 -40.10
#